data_AF-A0A3R6YYA0-F1
#
_entry.id   AF-A0A3R6YYA0-F1
#
_cell.length_a   1.000
_cell.length_b   1.000
_cell.length_c   1.000
_cell.angle_alpha   90.00
_cell.angle_beta   90.00
_cell.angle_gamma   90.00
#
_symmetry.space_group_name_H-M   'P 1'
#
loop_
_entity.id
_entity.type
_entity.pdbx_description
1 polymer ?
#
loop_
_entity_poly.entity_id
_entity_poly.type
_entity_poly.pdbx_seq_one_letter_code
_entity_poly.pdbx_strand_id
1 'polypeptide(L)'
;GPKAKRGKATKAKQDVCTAMKFKSYLNLFGGLQSDSRDAWIDDCKTCFTCREVEDGDNYSLGSTFFVKASEAPVCGMEALAKKIFDLHTDGMTFDPTNSGAEWWSQHIDHRDNIGFHWDRDYGKEEDDEVHVHPYLGTVTYLCVNAGPTVVLDKRGTFEYGADISGPLRQCIVSRPKPGKHITFDGELLHGAPSDLAFPHVNEDDDTSVRVTFLVNVWVNHIPIQSQRVDADVALSLKLSMDAVESLVLQTDTIEAAALETYDAATNHHVCHRFAIHSGGDDYIIQLSLPEHLQGCTTDATIDCIQLNADSFIVAGELSDSSDQDDDEAESE
;
A
#
# COMPACT_ATOMS: atom_id res chain seq x y z
N GLY A 1 -40.83 -16.63 -37.45
CA GLY A 1 -40.32 -17.18 -36.17
C GLY A 1 -39.99 -16.01 -35.25
N PRO A 2 -40.37 -16.05 -33.96
CA PRO A 2 -40.15 -14.93 -33.07
C PRO A 2 -38.66 -14.80 -32.72
N LYS A 3 -38.13 -13.59 -32.88
CA LYS A 3 -36.75 -13.24 -32.51
C LYS A 3 -36.61 -13.27 -30.98
N ALA A 4 -35.76 -14.14 -30.47
CA ALA A 4 -35.39 -14.16 -29.05
C ALA A 4 -34.64 -12.86 -28.71
N LYS A 5 -35.21 -12.04 -27.81
CA LYS A 5 -34.50 -10.92 -27.18
C LYS A 5 -33.41 -11.51 -26.28
N ARG A 6 -32.13 -11.34 -26.65
CA ARG A 6 -31.00 -11.58 -25.75
C ARG A 6 -31.15 -10.62 -24.56
N GLY A 7 -31.51 -11.16 -23.39
CA GLY A 7 -31.42 -10.41 -22.15
C GLY A 7 -29.98 -9.97 -21.93
N LYS A 8 -29.77 -8.67 -21.67
CA LYS A 8 -28.50 -8.19 -21.12
C LYS A 8 -28.32 -8.91 -19.78
N ALA A 9 -27.36 -9.82 -19.70
CA ALA A 9 -26.91 -10.33 -18.41
C ALA A 9 -26.39 -9.12 -17.62
N THR A 10 -27.07 -8.76 -16.54
CA THR A 10 -26.53 -7.85 -15.53
C THR A 10 -25.26 -8.51 -15.02
N LYS A 11 -24.09 -8.01 -15.42
CA LYS A 11 -22.82 -8.39 -14.78
C LYS A 11 -23.02 -8.15 -13.29
N ALA A 12 -22.89 -9.19 -12.47
CA ALA A 12 -22.87 -9.03 -11.03
C ALA A 12 -21.81 -7.96 -10.70
N LYS A 13 -22.16 -6.97 -9.88
CA LYS A 13 -21.16 -6.02 -9.35
C LYS A 13 -20.08 -6.86 -8.69
N GLN A 14 -18.87 -6.80 -9.22
CA GLN A 14 -17.74 -7.52 -8.67
C GLN A 14 -17.41 -6.90 -7.32
N ASP A 15 -17.36 -7.71 -6.28
CA ASP A 15 -16.88 -7.25 -4.98
C ASP A 15 -15.36 -7.05 -5.07
N VAL A 16 -14.95 -5.81 -5.36
CA VAL A 16 -13.56 -5.41 -5.56
C VAL A 16 -12.73 -5.72 -4.32
N CYS A 17 -13.27 -5.46 -3.13
CA CYS A 17 -12.56 -5.72 -1.89
C CYS A 17 -12.29 -7.20 -1.69
N THR A 18 -13.30 -8.05 -1.88
CA THR A 18 -13.06 -9.50 -1.82
C THR A 18 -12.04 -9.96 -2.86
N ALA A 19 -12.13 -9.45 -4.10
CA ALA A 19 -11.21 -9.82 -5.18
C ALA A 19 -9.76 -9.39 -4.92
N MET A 20 -9.56 -8.27 -4.23
CA MET A 20 -8.25 -7.72 -3.88
C MET A 20 -7.80 -8.07 -2.46
N LYS A 21 -8.51 -9.00 -1.77
CA LYS A 21 -8.32 -9.31 -0.34
C LYS A 21 -8.25 -8.05 0.56
N PHE A 22 -8.98 -7.01 0.17
CA PHE A 22 -8.94 -5.72 0.81
C PHE A 22 -9.86 -5.68 2.02
N LYS A 23 -9.31 -5.29 3.17
CA LYS A 23 -10.05 -4.94 4.38
C LYS A 23 -9.50 -3.65 4.92
N SER A 24 -10.34 -2.86 5.57
CA SER A 24 -9.91 -1.66 6.29
C SER A 24 -10.52 -1.63 7.67
N TYR A 25 -9.67 -1.76 8.69
CA TYR A 25 -10.02 -1.66 10.08
C TYR A 25 -9.82 -0.21 10.50
N LEU A 26 -10.87 0.44 11.01
CA LEU A 26 -10.85 1.88 11.30
C LEU A 26 -9.85 2.26 12.39
N ASN A 27 -9.63 1.37 13.37
CA ASN A 27 -8.68 1.57 14.46
C ASN A 27 -8.23 0.24 15.07
N LEU A 28 -7.54 -0.60 14.28
CA LEU A 28 -7.18 -1.97 14.70
C LEU A 28 -6.43 -2.01 16.05
N PHE A 29 -5.63 -0.97 16.31
CA PHE A 29 -4.79 -0.85 17.52
C PHE A 29 -5.40 0.10 18.56
N GLY A 30 -6.72 0.32 18.53
CA GLY A 30 -7.41 1.23 19.45
C GLY A 30 -7.32 0.85 20.93
N GLY A 31 -6.95 -0.39 21.25
CA GLY A 31 -6.69 -0.84 22.61
C GLY A 31 -5.32 -0.45 23.17
N LEU A 32 -4.43 0.11 22.34
CA LEU A 32 -3.08 0.50 22.77
C LEU A 32 -3.14 1.86 23.48
N GLN A 33 -2.52 1.95 24.67
CA GLN A 33 -2.47 3.18 25.46
C GLN A 33 -1.72 4.29 24.71
N SER A 34 -2.04 5.56 25.01
CA SER A 34 -1.41 6.74 24.39
C SER A 34 0.11 6.66 24.41
N ASP A 35 0.69 6.40 25.58
CA ASP A 35 2.15 6.41 25.76
C ASP A 35 2.82 5.30 24.96
N SER A 36 2.15 4.16 24.78
CA SER A 36 2.62 3.07 23.92
C SER A 36 2.47 3.38 22.43
N ARG A 37 1.46 4.17 22.04
CA ARG A 37 1.33 4.66 20.66
C ARG A 37 2.43 5.68 20.33
N ASP A 38 2.76 6.57 21.27
CA ASP A 38 3.84 7.53 21.09
C ASP A 38 5.19 6.81 20.99
N ALA A 39 5.43 5.81 21.85
CA ALA A 39 6.60 4.95 21.75
C ALA A 39 6.68 4.20 20.41
N TRP A 40 5.55 3.73 19.89
CA TRP A 40 5.50 3.07 18.58
C TRP A 40 5.85 4.02 17.42
N ILE A 41 5.35 5.26 17.45
CA ILE A 41 5.70 6.27 16.45
C ILE A 41 7.20 6.58 16.50
N ASP A 42 7.75 6.77 17.70
CA ASP A 42 9.18 6.97 17.92
C ASP A 42 10.02 5.78 17.38
N ASP A 43 9.57 4.56 17.61
CA ASP A 43 10.23 3.36 17.12
C ASP A 43 10.14 3.22 15.60
N CYS A 44 9.02 3.64 14.99
CA CYS A 44 8.92 3.72 13.54
C CYS A 44 9.99 4.65 12.96
N LYS A 45 10.29 5.77 13.63
CA LYS A 45 11.38 6.67 13.23
C LYS A 45 12.74 6.02 13.41
N THR A 46 12.97 5.32 14.52
CA THR A 46 14.24 4.60 14.79
C THR A 46 14.51 3.49 13.76
N CYS A 47 13.48 2.72 13.41
CA CYS A 47 13.57 1.62 12.45
C CYS A 47 13.53 2.06 10.99
N PHE A 48 13.20 3.33 10.71
CA PHE A 48 13.16 3.83 9.35
C PHE A 48 14.59 4.01 8.82
N THR A 49 15.01 3.07 7.97
CA THR A 49 16.36 3.05 7.39
C THR A 49 16.41 3.50 5.94
N CYS A 50 15.26 3.70 5.29
CA CYS A 50 15.19 4.23 3.94
C CYS A 50 15.79 5.64 3.92
N ARG A 51 16.86 5.83 3.14
CA ARG A 51 17.33 7.17 2.78
C ARG A 51 16.70 7.54 1.44
N GLU A 52 16.40 8.82 1.23
CA GLU A 52 16.13 9.33 -0.12
C GLU A 52 17.21 8.79 -1.05
N VAL A 53 16.77 8.17 -2.13
CA VAL A 53 17.67 7.72 -3.18
C VAL A 53 18.02 8.97 -3.98
N GLU A 54 19.31 9.24 -4.20
CA GLU A 54 19.72 10.31 -5.11
C GLU A 54 19.05 10.09 -6.47
N ASP A 55 18.58 11.18 -7.10
CA ASP A 55 17.79 11.20 -8.34
C ASP A 55 18.21 10.10 -9.35
N GLY A 56 17.31 9.14 -9.58
CA GLY A 56 17.43 8.16 -10.66
C GLY A 56 17.07 6.71 -10.30
N ASP A 57 17.11 6.35 -9.02
CA ASP A 57 16.78 4.99 -8.57
C ASP A 57 15.41 4.97 -7.87
N ASN A 58 14.41 4.38 -8.50
CA ASN A 58 13.03 4.27 -8.01
C ASN A 58 12.85 3.36 -6.77
N TYR A 59 13.94 2.85 -6.19
CA TYR A 59 13.88 1.81 -5.18
C TYR A 59 14.49 2.25 -3.84
N SER A 60 13.63 2.30 -2.82
CA SER A 60 14.07 2.61 -1.47
C SER A 60 14.92 1.47 -0.89
N LEU A 61 16.22 1.70 -0.69
CA LEU A 61 17.19 0.76 -0.11
C LEU A 61 16.99 0.48 1.41
N GLY A 62 15.77 0.66 1.93
CA GLY A 62 15.48 0.38 3.33
C GLY A 62 15.58 -1.11 3.64
N SER A 63 16.07 -1.45 4.83
CA SER A 63 16.03 -2.82 5.33
C SER A 63 14.62 -3.18 5.78
N THR A 64 14.14 -4.36 5.38
CA THR A 64 12.98 -5.01 6.00
C THR A 64 13.46 -6.00 7.06
N PHE A 65 12.66 -6.19 8.09
CA PHE A 65 12.94 -7.14 9.18
C PHE A 65 11.98 -8.32 9.12
N PHE A 66 12.39 -9.50 9.57
CA PHE A 66 11.57 -10.70 9.56
C PHE A 66 11.52 -11.37 10.93
N VAL A 67 10.32 -11.76 11.36
CA VAL A 67 10.10 -12.63 12.52
C VAL A 67 9.30 -13.85 12.10
N LYS A 68 9.88 -15.04 12.25
CA LYS A 68 9.18 -16.29 11.90
C LYS A 68 8.01 -16.53 12.85
N ALA A 69 6.98 -17.21 12.36
CA ALA A 69 5.85 -17.65 13.16
C ALA A 69 6.30 -18.52 14.35
N SER A 70 7.30 -19.39 14.14
CA SER A 70 7.87 -20.26 15.18
C SER A 70 8.77 -19.57 16.23
N GLU A 71 9.16 -18.32 16.03
CA GLU A 71 10.12 -17.63 16.89
C GLU A 71 9.44 -16.67 17.87
N ALA A 72 9.95 -16.53 19.09
CA ALA A 72 9.48 -15.49 20.02
C ALA A 72 9.96 -14.11 19.55
N PRO A 73 9.17 -13.03 19.71
CA PRO A 73 9.62 -11.66 19.40
C PRO A 73 10.72 -11.22 20.38
N VAL A 74 11.62 -10.35 19.93
CA VAL A 74 12.71 -9.78 20.76
C VAL A 74 12.47 -8.33 21.16
N CYS A 75 11.46 -7.67 20.57
CA CYS A 75 11.05 -6.30 20.89
C CYS A 75 9.53 -6.12 20.66
N GLY A 76 8.98 -4.98 21.10
CA GLY A 76 7.55 -4.67 20.91
C GLY A 76 7.14 -4.59 19.44
N MET A 77 8.01 -4.09 18.55
CA MET A 77 7.72 -3.98 17.11
C MET A 77 7.51 -5.36 16.47
N GLU A 78 8.39 -6.32 16.77
CA GLU A 78 8.20 -7.71 16.32
C GLU A 78 6.99 -8.38 16.95
N ALA A 79 6.71 -8.11 18.23
CA ALA A 79 5.51 -8.61 18.88
C ALA A 79 4.24 -8.10 18.16
N LEU A 80 4.27 -6.85 17.69
CA LEU A 80 3.16 -6.25 16.96
C LEU A 80 3.03 -6.84 15.55
N ALA A 81 4.16 -7.02 14.85
CA ALA A 81 4.20 -7.69 13.55
C ALA A 81 3.66 -9.13 13.64
N LYS A 82 4.04 -9.88 14.67
CA LYS A 82 3.48 -11.21 14.95
C LYS A 82 1.99 -11.17 15.23
N LYS A 83 1.48 -10.20 15.99
CA LYS A 83 0.03 -10.06 16.21
C LYS A 83 -0.76 -9.81 14.92
N ILE A 84 -0.20 -9.05 13.98
CA ILE A 84 -0.78 -8.84 12.65
C ILE A 84 -0.75 -10.14 11.84
N PHE A 85 0.38 -10.86 11.86
CA PHE A 85 0.50 -12.17 11.21
C PHE A 85 -0.52 -13.18 11.76
N ASP A 86 -0.62 -13.32 13.08
CA ASP A 86 -1.55 -14.23 13.74
C ASP A 86 -3.01 -13.89 13.40
N LEU A 87 -3.36 -12.60 13.38
CA LEU A 87 -4.70 -12.14 12.97
C LEU A 87 -5.04 -12.60 11.54
N HIS A 88 -4.14 -12.39 10.59
CA HIS A 88 -4.42 -12.61 9.17
C HIS A 88 -4.14 -14.04 8.70
N THR A 89 -3.56 -14.87 9.57
CA THR A 89 -3.37 -16.31 9.34
C THR A 89 -4.27 -17.19 10.22
N ASP A 90 -5.18 -16.59 10.99
CA ASP A 90 -6.13 -17.33 11.81
C ASP A 90 -6.91 -18.36 10.98
N GLY A 91 -6.93 -19.61 11.45
CA GLY A 91 -7.55 -20.74 10.76
C GLY A 91 -6.81 -21.25 9.51
N MET A 92 -5.66 -20.69 9.13
CA MET A 92 -4.85 -21.18 8.02
C MET A 92 -3.93 -22.34 8.45
N THR A 93 -3.60 -23.23 7.51
CA THR A 93 -2.57 -24.26 7.70
C THR A 93 -1.30 -23.85 6.96
N PHE A 94 -0.18 -23.78 7.67
CA PHE A 94 1.13 -23.39 7.14
C PHE A 94 2.27 -24.01 7.96
N ASP A 95 3.49 -23.98 7.42
CA ASP A 95 4.71 -24.35 8.11
C ASP A 95 5.23 -23.14 8.93
N PRO A 96 5.18 -23.18 10.27
CA PRO A 96 5.58 -22.04 11.09
C PRO A 96 7.09 -21.75 11.06
N THR A 97 7.91 -22.70 10.61
CA THR A 97 9.36 -22.52 10.46
C THR A 97 9.74 -21.86 9.13
N ASN A 98 8.78 -21.83 8.20
CA ASN A 98 8.89 -21.23 6.87
C ASN A 98 7.76 -20.23 6.61
N SER A 99 7.26 -19.56 7.64
CA SER A 99 6.22 -18.52 7.54
C SER A 99 6.52 -17.44 8.57
N GLY A 100 6.03 -16.23 8.37
CA GLY A 100 6.21 -15.16 9.34
C GLY A 100 5.80 -13.78 8.85
N ALA A 101 6.14 -12.80 9.66
CA ALA A 101 5.93 -11.40 9.37
C ALA A 101 7.24 -10.77 8.90
N GLU A 102 7.25 -10.28 7.67
CA GLU A 102 8.21 -9.27 7.24
C GLU A 102 7.63 -7.90 7.60
N TRP A 103 8.39 -7.02 8.23
CA TRP A 103 7.92 -5.73 8.70
C TRP A 103 8.97 -4.64 8.55
N TRP A 104 8.49 -3.42 8.35
CA TRP A 104 9.30 -2.21 8.31
C TRP A 104 8.42 -1.02 8.66
N SER A 105 9.06 0.13 8.88
CA SER A 105 8.37 1.40 9.07
C SER A 105 8.68 2.34 7.92
N GLN A 106 7.78 3.30 7.72
CA GLN A 106 8.06 4.49 6.92
C GLN A 106 7.84 5.70 7.83
N HIS A 107 8.81 6.61 7.85
CA HIS A 107 8.73 7.90 8.51
C HIS A 107 9.29 8.94 7.55
N ILE A 108 8.47 9.27 6.54
CA ILE A 108 8.84 10.12 5.40
C ILE A 108 8.14 11.48 5.47
N ASP A 109 8.62 12.45 4.69
CA ASP A 109 7.88 13.70 4.52
C ASP A 109 6.52 13.39 3.91
N HIS A 110 5.47 14.09 4.32
CA HIS A 110 4.14 13.90 3.75
C HIS A 110 4.02 14.22 2.24
N ARG A 111 4.99 14.96 1.68
CA ARG A 111 5.16 15.24 0.25
C ARG A 111 5.82 14.09 -0.52
N ASP A 112 6.51 13.19 0.18
CA ASP A 112 7.25 12.11 -0.46
C ASP A 112 6.31 11.08 -1.09
N ASN A 113 6.67 10.66 -2.29
CA ASN A 113 5.99 9.60 -3.02
C ASN A 113 6.57 8.24 -2.62
N ILE A 114 5.69 7.27 -2.46
CA ILE A 114 6.08 5.85 -2.55
C ILE A 114 5.69 5.39 -3.95
N GLY A 115 6.69 5.17 -4.80
CA GLY A 115 6.53 4.70 -6.17
C GLY A 115 5.70 3.42 -6.23
N PHE A 116 5.07 3.18 -7.38
CA PHE A 116 4.28 1.97 -7.58
C PHE A 116 5.20 0.76 -7.71
N HIS A 117 4.93 -0.29 -6.94
CA HIS A 117 5.72 -1.51 -6.90
C HIS A 117 4.88 -2.73 -6.53
N TRP A 118 5.51 -3.90 -6.59
CA TRP A 118 5.02 -5.12 -5.99
C TRP A 118 5.97 -5.53 -4.89
N ASP A 119 5.44 -5.91 -3.75
CA ASP A 119 6.26 -6.53 -2.72
C ASP A 119 6.68 -7.92 -3.16
N ARG A 120 7.97 -8.22 -3.03
CA ARG A 120 8.59 -9.44 -3.57
C ARG A 120 9.70 -9.94 -2.66
N ASP A 121 10.01 -11.22 -2.82
CA ASP A 121 11.32 -11.72 -2.45
C ASP A 121 12.35 -11.28 -3.51
N TYR A 122 12.97 -10.13 -3.29
CA TYR A 122 13.96 -9.56 -4.21
C TYR A 122 15.20 -10.43 -4.37
N GLY A 123 15.59 -11.20 -3.36
CA GLY A 123 16.70 -12.15 -3.51
C GLY A 123 16.33 -13.29 -4.46
N LYS A 124 15.06 -13.74 -4.45
CA LYS A 124 14.59 -14.77 -5.40
C LYS A 124 14.46 -14.23 -6.81
N GLU A 125 14.11 -12.96 -6.96
CA GLU A 125 14.12 -12.27 -8.24
C GLU A 125 15.55 -12.13 -8.79
N GLU A 126 16.49 -11.67 -7.96
CA GLU A 126 17.90 -11.47 -8.34
C GLU A 126 18.61 -12.80 -8.68
N ASP A 127 18.45 -13.82 -7.84
CA ASP A 127 19.18 -15.08 -7.99
C ASP A 127 18.58 -16.00 -9.06
N ASP A 128 17.25 -15.98 -9.21
CA ASP A 128 16.52 -16.99 -9.96
C ASP A 128 15.50 -16.43 -10.98
N GLU A 129 15.36 -15.11 -11.12
CA GLU A 129 14.41 -14.46 -12.04
C GLU A 129 12.96 -14.92 -11.79
N VAL A 130 12.59 -15.16 -10.52
CA VAL A 130 11.25 -15.59 -10.12
C VAL A 130 10.63 -14.60 -9.15
N HIS A 131 9.44 -14.12 -9.47
CA HIS A 131 8.64 -13.33 -8.56
C HIS A 131 7.93 -14.24 -7.54
N VAL A 132 8.20 -14.00 -6.26
CA VAL A 132 7.45 -14.58 -5.13
C VAL A 132 6.94 -13.44 -4.28
N HIS A 133 5.65 -13.47 -3.94
CA HIS A 133 4.94 -12.37 -3.26
C HIS A 133 4.45 -12.80 -1.88
N PRO A 134 4.25 -11.85 -0.96
CA PRO A 134 3.56 -12.15 0.29
C PRO A 134 2.12 -12.57 0.03
N TYR A 135 1.56 -13.35 0.96
CA TYR A 135 0.15 -13.75 0.89
C TYR A 135 -0.79 -12.53 1.03
N LEU A 136 -0.40 -11.57 1.87
CA LEU A 136 -1.06 -10.28 2.08
C LEU A 136 -0.01 -9.20 2.31
N GLY A 137 -0.22 -8.04 1.70
CA GLY A 137 0.40 -6.78 2.11
C GLY A 137 -0.48 -6.04 3.12
N THR A 138 0.12 -5.28 4.03
CA THR A 138 -0.63 -4.47 5.00
C THR A 138 -0.01 -3.09 5.19
N VAL A 139 -0.86 -2.11 5.51
CA VAL A 139 -0.43 -0.76 5.90
C VAL A 139 -1.19 -0.33 7.14
N THR A 140 -0.44 0.02 8.19
CA THR A 140 -1.01 0.70 9.36
C THR A 140 -0.61 2.16 9.35
N TYR A 141 -1.59 3.06 9.33
CA TYR A 141 -1.35 4.50 9.39
C TYR A 141 -1.25 4.98 10.82
N LEU A 142 -0.19 5.70 11.16
CA LEU A 142 0.00 6.35 12.47
C LEU A 142 -0.18 7.87 12.38
N CYS A 143 -0.28 8.42 11.17
CA CYS A 143 -0.47 9.84 10.89
C CYS A 143 -1.81 10.13 10.18
N VAL A 144 -2.06 11.43 9.94
CA VAL A 144 -3.11 11.98 9.08
C VAL A 144 -2.47 12.71 7.88
N ASN A 145 -3.27 13.04 6.87
CA ASN A 145 -2.92 14.03 5.83
C ASN A 145 -1.62 13.72 5.06
N ALA A 146 -1.57 12.56 4.41
CA ALA A 146 -0.45 12.19 3.55
C ALA A 146 -0.96 11.35 2.36
N GLY A 147 -0.05 11.00 1.44
CA GLY A 147 -0.36 10.17 0.28
C GLY A 147 -1.15 8.89 0.65
N PRO A 148 -2.33 8.66 0.05
CA PRO A 148 -3.12 7.45 0.28
C PRO A 148 -2.39 6.24 -0.28
N THR A 149 -2.65 5.06 0.29
CA THR A 149 -2.24 3.82 -0.41
C THR A 149 -3.20 3.57 -1.55
N VAL A 150 -2.66 3.44 -2.76
CA VAL A 150 -3.38 3.10 -3.98
C VAL A 150 -3.06 1.65 -4.34
N VAL A 151 -4.08 0.82 -4.54
CA VAL A 151 -3.95 -0.59 -4.94
C VAL A 151 -4.63 -0.80 -6.29
N LEU A 152 -3.93 -1.40 -7.24
CA LEU A 152 -4.36 -1.62 -8.62
C LEU A 152 -4.47 -3.11 -8.94
N ASP A 153 -5.35 -3.49 -9.87
CA ASP A 153 -5.59 -4.90 -10.24
C ASP A 153 -4.52 -5.56 -11.10
N LYS A 154 -3.35 -4.92 -11.27
CA LYS A 154 -2.20 -5.50 -11.95
C LYS A 154 -1.43 -6.42 -11.00
N ARG A 155 -1.47 -7.73 -11.27
CA ARG A 155 -0.72 -8.74 -10.50
C ARG A 155 0.74 -8.83 -10.92
N GLY A 156 1.63 -9.12 -9.97
CA GLY A 156 3.07 -9.33 -10.14
C GLY A 156 3.47 -10.73 -10.66
N THR A 157 2.51 -11.63 -10.86
CA THR A 157 2.75 -13.05 -11.22
C THR A 157 3.11 -13.27 -12.70
N PHE A 158 3.59 -12.24 -13.40
CA PHE A 158 4.10 -12.36 -14.76
C PHE A 158 5.52 -12.93 -14.75
N GLU A 159 5.97 -13.46 -15.88
CA GLU A 159 7.35 -13.93 -16.06
C GLU A 159 8.32 -12.76 -15.92
N TYR A 160 9.49 -12.97 -15.31
CA TYR A 160 10.52 -11.93 -15.19
C TYR A 160 10.90 -11.37 -16.56
N GLY A 161 11.03 -10.04 -16.66
CA GLY A 161 11.28 -9.32 -17.91
C GLY A 161 10.11 -9.27 -18.89
N ALA A 162 8.92 -9.77 -18.53
CA ALA A 162 7.75 -9.65 -19.40
C ALA A 162 7.20 -8.21 -19.43
N ASP A 163 6.66 -7.82 -20.59
CA ASP A 163 5.93 -6.56 -20.77
C ASP A 163 4.75 -6.47 -19.79
N ILE A 164 4.75 -5.42 -18.97
CA ILE A 164 3.69 -5.17 -17.98
C ILE A 164 2.57 -4.27 -18.52
N SER A 165 2.65 -3.81 -19.77
CA SER A 165 1.63 -2.98 -20.39
C SER A 165 0.26 -3.69 -20.41
N GLY A 166 -0.80 -2.90 -20.32
CA GLY A 166 -2.15 -3.41 -20.34
C GLY A 166 -3.15 -2.57 -19.56
N PRO A 167 -4.45 -2.90 -19.68
CA PRO A 167 -5.50 -2.12 -19.06
C PRO A 167 -5.56 -2.37 -17.54
N LEU A 168 -5.87 -1.31 -16.80
CA LEU A 168 -6.22 -1.36 -15.38
C LEU A 168 -7.74 -1.28 -15.26
N ARG A 169 -8.35 -2.10 -14.41
CA ARG A 169 -9.82 -2.16 -14.28
C ARG A 169 -10.30 -1.73 -12.91
N GLN A 170 -9.50 -1.90 -11.86
CA GLN A 170 -9.94 -1.64 -10.50
C GLN A 170 -8.84 -0.93 -9.74
N CYS A 171 -9.26 0.03 -8.92
CA CYS A 171 -8.40 0.81 -8.05
C CYS A 171 -9.05 0.89 -6.66
N ILE A 172 -8.26 0.76 -5.61
CA ILE A 172 -8.66 1.13 -4.27
C ILE A 172 -7.76 2.27 -3.81
N VAL A 173 -8.37 3.37 -3.36
CA VAL A 173 -7.66 4.49 -2.74
C VAL A 173 -7.98 4.48 -1.25
N SER A 174 -6.96 4.33 -0.40
CA SER A 174 -7.09 4.28 1.05
C SER A 174 -6.34 5.44 1.70
N ARG A 175 -7.07 6.43 2.24
CA ARG A 175 -6.51 7.63 2.89
C ARG A 175 -6.00 7.38 4.31
N PRO A 176 -4.90 8.02 4.74
CA PRO A 176 -4.39 7.83 6.09
C PRO A 176 -5.37 8.28 7.17
N LYS A 177 -5.52 7.47 8.21
CA LYS A 177 -6.17 7.83 9.47
C LYS A 177 -5.46 7.11 10.62
N PRO A 178 -5.09 7.77 11.73
CA PRO A 178 -4.34 7.15 12.81
C PRO A 178 -5.04 5.91 13.37
N GLY A 179 -4.29 4.80 13.43
CA GLY A 179 -4.78 3.49 13.86
C GLY A 179 -5.48 2.68 12.77
N LYS A 180 -5.76 3.28 11.60
CA LYS A 180 -6.34 2.55 10.48
C LYS A 180 -5.34 1.52 9.96
N HIS A 181 -5.81 0.29 9.78
CA HIS A 181 -5.03 -0.81 9.24
C HIS A 181 -5.74 -1.35 8.01
N ILE A 182 -5.02 -1.47 6.89
CA ILE A 182 -5.53 -2.08 5.66
C ILE A 182 -4.78 -3.36 5.33
N THR A 183 -5.47 -4.26 4.66
CA THR A 183 -4.87 -5.43 3.98
C THR A 183 -5.15 -5.34 2.49
N PHE A 184 -4.32 -6.00 1.69
CA PHE A 184 -4.60 -6.27 0.27
C PHE A 184 -3.81 -7.51 -0.16
N ASP A 185 -4.17 -8.07 -1.31
CA ASP A 185 -3.49 -9.21 -1.90
C ASP A 185 -2.05 -8.82 -2.28
N GLY A 186 -1.05 -9.53 -1.73
CA GLY A 186 0.36 -9.15 -1.83
C GLY A 186 0.93 -9.21 -3.25
N GLU A 187 0.21 -9.84 -4.18
CA GLU A 187 0.56 -9.85 -5.60
C GLU A 187 0.15 -8.56 -6.34
N LEU A 188 -0.59 -7.63 -5.72
CA LEU A 188 -1.13 -6.46 -6.40
C LEU A 188 -0.16 -5.29 -6.44
N LEU A 189 -0.17 -4.59 -7.57
CA LEU A 189 0.57 -3.36 -7.76
C LEU A 189 0.02 -2.27 -6.84
N HIS A 190 0.88 -1.59 -6.10
CA HIS A 190 0.45 -0.57 -5.17
C HIS A 190 1.53 0.51 -4.97
N GLY A 191 1.11 1.67 -4.48
CA GLY A 191 1.98 2.81 -4.19
C GLY A 191 1.33 3.76 -3.21
N ALA A 192 2.02 4.84 -2.85
CA ALA A 192 1.45 5.91 -2.06
C ALA A 192 1.82 7.29 -2.64
N PRO A 193 1.12 7.72 -3.71
CA PRO A 193 1.38 9.01 -4.34
C PRO A 193 0.87 10.16 -3.48
N SER A 194 1.73 11.15 -3.20
CA SER A 194 1.39 12.36 -2.44
C SER A 194 0.46 13.30 -3.20
N ASP A 195 0.48 13.28 -4.53
CA ASP A 195 -0.46 14.03 -5.40
C ASP A 195 -1.93 13.68 -5.16
N LEU A 196 -2.20 12.51 -4.58
CA LEU A 196 -3.56 12.06 -4.22
C LEU A 196 -3.89 12.28 -2.74
N ALA A 197 -3.04 12.99 -1.99
CA ALA A 197 -3.28 13.27 -0.59
C ALA A 197 -4.55 14.10 -0.38
N PHE A 198 -5.31 13.73 0.66
CA PHE A 198 -6.49 14.47 1.07
C PHE A 198 -6.56 14.60 2.60
N PRO A 199 -6.78 15.82 3.14
CA PRO A 199 -6.74 17.10 2.43
C PRO A 199 -5.39 17.31 1.72
N HIS A 200 -5.37 18.20 0.72
CA HIS A 200 -4.15 18.49 -0.03
C HIS A 200 -3.02 18.84 0.95
N VAL A 201 -1.85 18.28 0.69
CA VAL A 201 -0.64 18.52 1.47
C VAL A 201 -0.29 20.00 1.37
N ASN A 202 -0.05 20.66 2.50
CA ASN A 202 0.46 22.03 2.47
C ASN A 202 1.94 21.97 2.14
N GLU A 203 2.33 22.42 0.95
CA GLU A 203 3.74 22.36 0.52
C GLU A 203 4.68 23.16 1.43
N ASP A 204 4.16 24.16 2.15
CA ASP A 204 4.90 24.96 3.13
C ASP A 204 5.02 24.27 4.52
N ASP A 205 4.38 23.11 4.74
CA ASP A 205 4.41 22.40 6.02
C ASP A 205 5.55 21.39 6.11
N ASP A 206 6.74 21.86 6.51
CA ASP A 206 7.90 20.97 6.73
C ASP A 206 7.82 20.14 8.03
N THR A 207 6.68 20.14 8.73
CA THR A 207 6.52 19.44 10.01
C THR A 207 5.67 18.18 9.92
N SER A 208 4.87 18.06 8.86
CA SER A 208 3.99 16.91 8.65
C SER A 208 4.76 15.72 8.06
N VAL A 209 4.60 14.57 8.70
CA VAL A 209 5.26 13.32 8.29
C VAL A 209 4.25 12.21 8.06
N ARG A 210 4.50 11.39 7.05
CA ARG A 210 3.76 10.16 6.80
C ARG A 210 4.41 9.02 7.57
N VAL A 211 3.78 8.62 8.67
CA VAL A 211 4.23 7.51 9.50
C VAL A 211 3.35 6.28 9.28
N THR A 212 3.97 5.19 8.83
CA THR A 212 3.29 3.89 8.68
C THR A 212 4.12 2.75 9.23
N PHE A 213 3.42 1.72 9.71
CA PHE A 213 3.99 0.42 10.07
C PHE A 213 3.41 -0.62 9.13
N LEU A 214 4.27 -1.27 8.36
CA LEU A 214 3.90 -2.21 7.33
C LEU A 214 4.30 -3.61 7.74
N VAL A 215 3.45 -4.58 7.40
CA VAL A 215 3.71 -5.98 7.63
C VAL A 215 3.26 -6.78 6.42
N ASN A 216 4.20 -7.45 5.77
CA ASN A 216 3.93 -8.47 4.80
C ASN A 216 3.76 -9.82 5.49
N VAL A 217 2.65 -10.49 5.18
CA VAL A 217 2.31 -11.81 5.73
C VAL A 217 2.82 -12.87 4.75
N TRP A 218 3.86 -13.59 5.14
CA TRP A 218 4.48 -14.63 4.32
C TRP A 218 4.08 -16.01 4.82
N VAL A 219 3.54 -16.84 3.93
CA VAL A 219 3.02 -18.18 4.24
C VAL A 219 3.76 -19.22 3.41
N ASN A 220 4.44 -20.16 4.08
CA ASN A 220 5.30 -21.19 3.48
C ASN A 220 6.44 -20.64 2.60
N HIS A 221 6.88 -19.40 2.88
CA HIS A 221 8.04 -18.76 2.28
C HIS A 221 8.70 -17.80 3.29
N ILE A 222 10.02 -17.63 3.20
CA ILE A 222 10.78 -16.59 3.89
C ILE A 222 11.60 -15.87 2.81
N PRO A 223 11.46 -14.55 2.65
CA PRO A 223 12.24 -13.82 1.65
C PRO A 223 13.75 -13.95 1.91
N ILE A 224 14.54 -14.19 0.87
CA ILE A 224 15.97 -14.54 0.96
C ILE A 224 16.77 -13.45 1.69
N GLN A 225 16.45 -12.18 1.41
CA GLN A 225 17.16 -11.04 1.97
C GLN A 225 16.64 -10.59 3.34
N SER A 226 15.57 -11.21 3.84
CA SER A 226 14.93 -10.80 5.08
C SER A 226 15.75 -11.25 6.31
N GLN A 227 15.92 -10.35 7.28
CA GLN A 227 16.75 -10.58 8.46
C GLN A 227 16.01 -10.22 9.73
N ARG A 228 16.40 -10.84 10.84
CA ARG A 228 15.92 -10.42 12.17
C ARG A 228 16.36 -8.98 12.43
N VAL A 229 15.58 -8.19 13.18
CA VAL A 229 16.07 -6.90 13.67
C VAL A 229 17.32 -7.10 14.51
N ASP A 230 18.32 -6.24 14.30
CA ASP A 230 19.58 -6.28 15.06
C ASP A 230 19.32 -6.12 16.56
N ALA A 231 20.07 -6.86 17.38
CA ALA A 231 19.90 -6.83 18.84
C ALA A 231 20.10 -5.43 19.43
N ASP A 232 21.07 -4.66 18.92
CA ASP A 232 21.34 -3.30 19.38
C ASP A 232 20.21 -2.34 19.01
N VAL A 233 19.62 -2.51 17.81
CA VAL A 233 18.42 -1.75 17.40
C VAL A 233 17.26 -2.14 18.30
N ALA A 234 16.99 -3.44 18.48
CA ALA A 234 15.92 -3.95 19.32
C ALA A 234 15.97 -3.42 20.76
N LEU A 235 17.17 -3.33 21.34
CA LEU A 235 17.39 -2.78 22.69
C LEU A 235 17.13 -1.27 22.78
N SER A 236 17.17 -0.55 21.66
CA SER A 236 16.90 0.89 21.62
C SER A 236 15.42 1.24 21.48
N LEU A 237 14.57 0.26 21.14
CA LEU A 237 13.14 0.45 20.90
C LEU A 237 12.37 0.61 22.21
N LYS A 238 11.37 1.48 22.19
CA LYS A 238 10.61 1.96 23.35
C LYS A 238 9.29 1.23 23.55
N LEU A 239 8.68 0.72 22.48
CA LEU A 239 7.43 -0.02 22.55
C LEU A 239 7.65 -1.31 23.35
N SER A 240 6.99 -1.38 24.51
CA SER A 240 7.12 -2.52 25.41
C SER A 240 6.40 -3.76 24.85
N MET A 241 7.05 -4.93 24.97
CA MET A 241 6.42 -6.21 24.67
C MET A 241 5.17 -6.45 25.52
N ASP A 242 5.16 -6.06 26.80
CA ASP A 242 4.01 -6.24 27.70
C ASP A 242 2.79 -5.43 27.24
N ALA A 243 3.03 -4.21 26.72
CA ALA A 243 1.98 -3.37 26.17
C ALA A 243 1.36 -4.01 24.92
N VAL A 244 2.18 -4.62 24.08
CA VAL A 244 1.71 -5.33 22.89
C VAL A 244 1.04 -6.65 23.28
N GLU A 245 1.56 -7.42 24.23
CA GLU A 245 0.98 -8.68 24.69
C GLU A 245 -0.44 -8.48 25.23
N SER A 246 -0.64 -7.45 26.03
CA SER A 246 -1.95 -7.07 26.57
C SER A 246 -2.91 -6.43 25.56
N LEU A 247 -2.42 -6.04 24.37
CA LEU A 247 -3.23 -5.45 23.32
C LEU A 247 -4.24 -6.46 22.73
N VAL A 248 -5.51 -6.07 22.74
CA VAL A 248 -6.57 -6.74 21.99
C VAL A 248 -6.84 -5.96 20.71
N LEU A 249 -6.71 -6.61 19.56
CA LEU A 249 -6.96 -5.99 18.26
C LEU A 249 -8.47 -5.77 18.05
N GLN A 250 -8.85 -4.59 17.56
CA GLN A 250 -10.24 -4.21 17.30
C GLN A 250 -10.64 -4.59 15.88
N THR A 251 -11.19 -5.81 15.73
CA THR A 251 -11.56 -6.39 14.41
C THR A 251 -13.02 -6.19 14.04
N ASP A 252 -13.83 -5.61 14.93
CA ASP A 252 -15.26 -5.35 14.77
C ASP A 252 -15.58 -4.05 14.02
N THR A 253 -14.60 -3.16 13.87
CA THR A 253 -14.75 -1.87 13.19
C THR A 253 -14.13 -1.90 11.79
N ILE A 254 -14.78 -2.62 10.87
CA ILE A 254 -14.39 -2.66 9.46
C ILE A 254 -15.18 -1.59 8.69
N GLU A 255 -14.47 -0.74 7.96
CA GLU A 255 -15.08 0.24 7.07
C GLU A 255 -15.73 -0.46 5.88
N ALA A 256 -17.00 -0.13 5.62
CA ALA A 256 -17.71 -0.69 4.48
C ALA A 256 -17.20 -0.04 3.19
N ALA A 257 -16.62 -0.85 2.32
CA ALA A 257 -16.24 -0.41 0.99
C ALA A 257 -17.44 -0.43 0.04
N ALA A 258 -17.85 0.75 -0.43
CA ALA A 258 -18.82 0.84 -1.52
C ALA A 258 -18.07 0.83 -2.85
N LEU A 259 -18.41 -0.10 -3.75
CA LEU A 259 -17.93 -0.02 -5.13
C LEU A 259 -18.59 1.15 -5.84
N GLU A 260 -17.74 2.05 -6.28
CA GLU A 260 -18.08 3.22 -7.04
C GLU A 260 -17.75 2.98 -8.52
N THR A 261 -18.69 3.37 -9.36
CA THR A 261 -18.52 3.33 -10.81
C THR A 261 -18.77 4.74 -11.28
N TYR A 262 -17.76 5.34 -11.90
CA TYR A 262 -17.85 6.70 -12.41
C TYR A 262 -18.00 6.63 -13.93
N ASP A 263 -18.96 7.38 -14.46
CA ASP A 263 -19.15 7.49 -15.89
C ASP A 263 -18.20 8.57 -16.44
N ALA A 264 -17.28 8.16 -17.32
CA ALA A 264 -16.37 9.05 -18.04
C ALA A 264 -17.11 10.19 -18.77
N ALA A 265 -18.35 9.95 -19.20
CA ALA A 265 -19.13 10.89 -19.98
C ALA A 265 -19.81 11.98 -19.14
N THR A 266 -19.96 11.79 -17.82
CA THR A 266 -20.76 12.69 -16.97
C THR A 266 -20.03 13.30 -15.79
N ASN A 267 -18.89 12.72 -15.38
CA ASN A 267 -18.10 13.25 -14.27
C ASN A 267 -16.82 13.91 -14.80
N HIS A 268 -16.31 14.90 -14.07
CA HIS A 268 -14.96 15.44 -14.31
C HIS A 268 -13.93 14.43 -13.78
N HIS A 269 -12.89 14.16 -14.57
CA HIS A 269 -11.81 13.23 -14.23
C HIS A 269 -10.47 13.92 -14.39
N VAL A 270 -9.53 13.55 -13.54
CA VAL A 270 -8.13 13.95 -13.58
C VAL A 270 -7.31 12.73 -14.00
N CYS A 271 -6.42 12.95 -14.96
CA CYS A 271 -5.49 11.92 -15.42
C CYS A 271 -4.19 12.08 -14.64
N HIS A 272 -3.85 11.07 -13.85
CA HIS A 272 -2.59 10.99 -13.12
C HIS A 272 -1.65 10.03 -13.83
N ARG A 273 -0.36 10.38 -13.87
CA ARG A 273 0.68 9.58 -14.51
C ARG A 273 1.81 9.33 -13.54
N PHE A 274 2.18 8.07 -13.38
CA PHE A 274 3.24 7.64 -12.47
C PHE A 274 4.25 6.78 -13.21
N ALA A 275 5.53 6.98 -12.93
CA ALA A 275 6.58 6.10 -13.43
C ALA A 275 6.57 4.75 -12.68
N ILE A 276 6.92 3.68 -13.38
CA ILE A 276 7.24 2.38 -12.78
C ILE A 276 8.31 1.69 -13.61
N HIS A 277 9.30 1.14 -12.92
CA HIS A 277 10.37 0.35 -13.53
C HIS A 277 10.09 -1.14 -13.30
N SER A 278 10.28 -1.98 -14.33
CA SER A 278 10.10 -3.44 -14.20
C SER A 278 10.95 -4.19 -15.21
N GLY A 279 11.81 -5.08 -14.74
CA GLY A 279 12.60 -5.96 -15.61
C GLY A 279 13.60 -5.24 -16.51
N GLY A 280 14.08 -4.07 -16.10
CA GLY A 280 15.00 -3.24 -16.89
C GLY A 280 14.33 -2.25 -17.85
N ASP A 281 13.00 -2.28 -17.96
CA ASP A 281 12.23 -1.39 -18.80
C ASP A 281 11.42 -0.37 -17.97
N ASP A 282 11.21 0.82 -18.54
CA ASP A 282 10.39 1.87 -17.96
C ASP A 282 8.97 1.87 -18.54
N TYR A 283 8.02 2.10 -17.64
CA TYR A 283 6.60 2.17 -17.95
C TYR A 283 5.95 3.37 -17.27
N ILE A 284 4.79 3.74 -17.81
CA ILE A 284 3.92 4.79 -17.28
C ILE A 284 2.60 4.14 -16.88
N ILE A 285 2.20 4.35 -15.63
CA ILE A 285 0.87 4.06 -15.13
C ILE A 285 0.02 5.30 -15.39
N GLN A 286 -0.99 5.19 -16.24
CA GLN A 286 -2.01 6.21 -16.43
C GLN A 286 -3.27 5.83 -15.64
N LEU A 287 -3.69 6.67 -14.70
CA LEU A 287 -4.89 6.51 -13.90
C LEU A 287 -5.85 7.68 -14.11
N SER A 288 -7.02 7.41 -14.67
CA SER A 288 -8.11 8.38 -14.75
C SER A 288 -9.01 8.23 -13.54
N LEU A 289 -8.93 9.18 -12.61
CA LEU A 289 -9.70 9.20 -11.37
C LEU A 289 -10.69 10.37 -11.36
N PRO A 290 -11.82 10.27 -10.64
CA PRO A 290 -12.70 11.42 -10.43
C PRO A 290 -11.95 12.56 -9.73
N GLU A 291 -12.22 13.80 -10.14
CA GLU A 291 -11.64 15.00 -9.51
C GLU A 291 -11.92 15.08 -8.00
N HIS A 292 -13.09 14.56 -7.59
CA HIS A 292 -13.47 14.45 -6.19
C HIS A 292 -13.78 13.00 -5.85
N LEU A 293 -12.85 12.36 -5.13
CA LEU A 293 -13.08 11.05 -4.51
C LEU A 293 -14.14 11.19 -3.40
N GLN A 294 -15.08 10.25 -3.33
CA GLN A 294 -16.24 10.38 -2.44
C GLN A 294 -15.87 10.42 -0.97
N GLY A 295 -14.85 9.69 -0.55
CA GLY A 295 -14.45 9.74 0.85
C GLY A 295 -13.82 11.07 1.28
N CYS A 296 -13.47 11.95 0.34
CA CYS A 296 -13.15 13.35 0.65
C CYS A 296 -14.39 14.14 1.15
N THR A 297 -15.60 13.60 0.94
CA THR A 297 -16.88 14.27 1.22
C THR A 297 -17.78 13.53 2.22
N THR A 298 -17.48 12.28 2.59
CA THR A 298 -18.41 11.37 3.29
C THR A 298 -17.90 10.75 4.59
N ASP A 299 -16.86 11.32 5.23
CA ASP A 299 -16.11 10.71 6.36
C ASP A 299 -15.45 9.34 6.05
N ALA A 300 -15.69 8.79 4.85
CA ALA A 300 -15.10 7.54 4.38
C ALA A 300 -13.62 7.73 4.03
N THR A 301 -12.79 6.76 4.40
CA THR A 301 -11.36 6.78 4.15
C THR A 301 -10.94 5.87 2.99
N ILE A 302 -11.91 5.27 2.30
CA ILE A 302 -11.68 4.35 1.19
C ILE A 302 -12.59 4.72 0.02
N ASP A 303 -12.05 4.67 -1.19
CA ASP A 303 -12.84 4.61 -2.42
C ASP A 303 -12.46 3.33 -3.17
N CYS A 304 -13.45 2.55 -3.57
CA CYS A 304 -13.25 1.38 -4.42
C CYS A 304 -13.81 1.69 -5.80
N ILE A 305 -12.92 1.77 -6.78
CA ILE A 305 -13.20 2.41 -8.05
C ILE A 305 -13.13 1.39 -9.18
N GLN A 306 -14.20 1.30 -9.96
CA GLN A 306 -14.16 0.67 -11.28
C GLN A 306 -13.57 1.65 -12.28
N LEU A 307 -12.34 1.39 -12.73
CA LEU A 307 -11.59 2.27 -13.64
C LEU A 307 -12.20 2.25 -15.06
N ASN A 308 -12.04 3.38 -15.73
CA ASN A 308 -12.40 3.58 -17.13
C ASN A 308 -11.35 2.95 -18.07
N ALA A 309 -11.70 2.80 -19.35
CA ALA A 309 -10.87 2.11 -20.33
C ALA A 309 -9.58 2.86 -20.71
N ASP A 310 -9.45 4.11 -20.28
CA ASP A 310 -8.29 5.00 -20.44
C ASP A 310 -7.31 4.91 -19.26
N SER A 311 -7.54 4.02 -18.29
CA SER A 311 -6.55 3.68 -17.27
C SER A 311 -5.75 2.44 -17.68
N PHE A 312 -4.44 2.57 -17.80
CA PHE A 312 -3.57 1.52 -18.34
C PHE A 312 -2.11 1.70 -17.91
N ILE A 313 -1.32 0.65 -18.09
CA ILE A 313 0.14 0.69 -18.07
C ILE A 313 0.61 0.64 -19.53
N VAL A 314 1.58 1.47 -19.88
CA VAL A 314 2.21 1.48 -21.20
C VAL A 314 3.72 1.65 -21.07
N ALA A 315 4.49 1.01 -21.96
CA ALA A 315 5.93 1.22 -22.04
C ALA A 315 6.27 2.69 -22.35
N GLY A 316 7.30 3.20 -21.69
CA GLY A 316 7.81 4.56 -21.87
C GLY A 316 8.30 5.19 -20.58
N GLU A 317 9.09 6.24 -20.74
CA GLU A 317 9.58 7.07 -19.63
C GLU A 317 8.64 8.26 -19.42
N LEU A 318 8.44 8.66 -18.17
CA LEU A 318 7.80 9.92 -17.86
C LEU A 318 8.82 11.03 -18.20
N SER A 319 8.55 11.81 -19.26
CA SER A 319 9.40 12.97 -19.55
C SER A 319 9.13 14.07 -18.51
N ASP A 320 10.18 14.62 -17.91
CA ASP A 320 10.13 15.84 -17.10
C ASP A 320 9.73 17.04 -17.98
N SER A 321 8.45 17.14 -18.35
CA SER A 321 7.93 18.31 -19.04
C SER A 321 6.42 18.45 -18.85
N SER A 322 6.02 19.08 -17.76
CA SER A 322 4.82 19.91 -17.75
C SER A 322 4.81 20.93 -16.58
N ASP A 323 5.90 21.66 -16.40
CA ASP A 323 5.77 23.09 -16.09
C ASP A 323 5.59 23.81 -17.43
N GLN A 324 4.43 23.60 -18.08
CA GLN A 324 3.94 24.55 -19.06
C GLN A 324 3.08 25.52 -18.26
N ASP A 325 3.72 26.61 -17.82
CA ASP A 325 3.04 27.86 -17.51
C ASP A 325 2.18 28.24 -18.74
N ASP A 326 0.92 27.80 -18.71
CA ASP A 326 -0.15 28.38 -19.50
C ASP A 326 -0.40 29.80 -18.96
N ASP A 327 0.40 30.75 -19.42
CA ASP A 327 0.08 32.18 -19.33
C ASP A 327 0.47 32.87 -20.65
N GLU A 328 -0.19 32.46 -21.74
CA GLU A 328 -0.45 33.38 -22.86
C GLU A 328 -1.87 33.95 -22.76
N ALA A 329 -1.90 35.29 -22.74
CA ALA A 329 -2.94 36.20 -23.23
C ALA A 329 -3.96 36.78 -22.24
N GLU A 330 -3.70 38.01 -21.82
CA GLU A 330 -4.59 39.21 -21.85
C GLU A 330 -3.65 40.42 -21.63
N SER A 331 -3.64 41.55 -22.34
CA SER A 331 -4.48 42.16 -23.37
C SER A 331 -3.70 43.37 -23.94
N GLU A 332 -4.11 43.85 -25.11
CA GLU A 332 -3.64 45.04 -25.86
C GLU A 332 -3.22 46.29 -25.05
#